data_AF-A0A532TG33-F1
#
_entry.id   AF-A0A532TG33-F1
#
_cell.length_a   1.000
_cell.length_b   1.000
_cell.length_c   1.000
_cell.angle_alpha   90.00
_cell.angle_beta   90.00
_cell.angle_gamma   90.00
#
_symmetry.space_group_name_H-M   'P 1'
#
loop_
_entity.id
_entity.type
_entity.pdbx_description
1 polymer ?
#
loop_
_entity_poly.entity_id
_entity_poly.type
_entity_poly.pdbx_seq_one_letter_code
_entity_poly.pdbx_strand_id
1 'polypeptide(L)'
;MVLSSSQKIYNYLDGNGNQYIIRDRFIEFIPVKPLFSSSGVYNGGNYTKKEISEKQYNQLTSILNVAIKDKKNHIKNRIKSSGMIVVEEKNKEKAYILSPDSLEKLKIENILHEIISN
;
A
#
# COMPACT_ATOMS: atom_id res chain seq x y z
N MET A 1 11.45 -15.00 27.48
CA MET A 1 11.33 -14.96 26.01
C MET A 1 10.62 -13.68 25.65
N VAL A 2 11.32 -12.70 25.06
CA VAL A 2 10.75 -11.37 24.80
C VAL A 2 9.89 -11.44 23.54
N LEU A 3 8.57 -11.55 23.71
CA LEU A 3 7.62 -11.33 22.63
C LEU A 3 7.52 -9.81 22.39
N SER A 4 8.49 -9.24 21.67
CA SER A 4 8.43 -7.82 21.29
C SER A 4 8.88 -7.65 19.85
N SER A 5 7.95 -7.87 18.94
CA SER A 5 7.93 -7.18 17.67
C SER A 5 6.47 -6.94 17.36
N SER A 6 5.98 -5.73 17.63
CA SER A 6 4.75 -5.26 17.02
C SER A 6 4.98 -5.30 15.51
N GLN A 7 4.59 -6.41 14.86
CA GLN A 7 4.66 -6.53 13.41
C GLN A 7 3.63 -5.56 12.85
N LYS A 8 4.11 -4.36 12.55
CA LYS A 8 3.34 -3.34 11.88
C LYS A 8 3.20 -3.75 10.43
N ILE A 9 1.97 -4.02 10.00
CA ILE A 9 1.67 -4.42 8.63
C ILE A 9 1.06 -3.21 7.96
N TYR A 10 1.54 -2.90 6.76
CA TYR A 10 0.96 -1.86 5.93
C TYR A 10 0.28 -2.54 4.73
N ASN A 11 -1.03 -2.36 4.60
CA ASN A 11 -1.73 -2.69 3.37
C ASN A 11 -1.95 -1.40 2.59
N TYR A 12 -1.55 -1.40 1.32
CA TYR A 12 -1.80 -0.29 0.40
C TYR A 12 -2.69 -0.75 -0.74
N LEU A 13 -3.76 -0.01 -1.02
CA LEU A 13 -4.58 -0.20 -2.21
C LEU A 13 -4.31 0.96 -3.17
N ASP A 14 -3.93 0.65 -4.40
CA ASP A 14 -3.71 1.65 -5.43
C ASP A 14 -5.02 2.18 -6.04
N GLY A 15 -4.88 3.15 -6.95
CA GLY A 15 -6.00 3.75 -7.67
C GLY A 15 -6.82 2.77 -8.54
N ASN A 16 -6.23 1.62 -8.92
CA ASN A 16 -6.87 0.58 -9.72
C ASN A 16 -7.47 -0.54 -8.85
N GLY A 17 -7.18 -0.55 -7.55
CA GLY A 17 -7.63 -1.57 -6.61
C GLY A 17 -6.68 -2.74 -6.45
N ASN A 18 -5.45 -2.68 -6.97
CA ASN A 18 -4.44 -3.67 -6.61
C ASN A 18 -4.00 -3.45 -5.17
N GLN A 19 -3.77 -4.54 -4.46
CA GLN A 19 -3.37 -4.52 -3.07
C GLN A 19 -1.89 -4.89 -2.92
N TYR A 20 -1.20 -4.17 -2.04
CA TYR A 20 0.18 -4.40 -1.66
C TYR A 20 0.22 -4.63 -0.15
N ILE A 21 0.71 -5.78 0.28
CA ILE A 21 0.91 -6.12 1.70
C ILE A 21 2.39 -6.00 2.00
N ILE A 22 2.76 -5.04 2.85
CA ILE A 22 4.15 -4.71 3.16
C ILE A 22 4.44 -5.13 4.60
N ARG A 23 5.45 -5.99 4.73
CA ARG A 23 6.00 -6.49 5.99
C ARG A 23 7.50 -6.25 6.03
N ASP A 24 8.12 -6.50 7.18
CA ASP A 24 9.54 -6.20 7.43
C ASP A 24 10.49 -6.78 6.37
N ARG A 25 10.21 -7.98 5.88
CA ARG A 25 11.09 -8.74 4.97
C ARG A 25 10.51 -8.99 3.60
N PHE A 26 9.22 -8.75 3.39
CA PHE A 26 8.61 -9.05 2.10
C PHE A 26 7.45 -8.12 1.77
N ILE A 27 7.22 -8.02 0.46
CA ILE A 27 6.07 -7.38 -0.13
C ILE A 27 5.28 -8.41 -0.91
N GLU A 28 3.95 -8.39 -0.77
CA GLU A 28 3.03 -9.18 -1.58
C GLU A 28 2.16 -8.26 -2.42
N PHE A 29 2.12 -8.51 -3.72
CA PHE A 29 1.24 -7.87 -4.67
C PHE A 29 0.08 -8.80 -5.00
N ILE A 30 -1.12 -8.33 -4.69
CA ILE A 30 -2.38 -9.01 -4.95
C ILE A 30 -3.11 -8.19 -6.01
N PRO A 31 -3.04 -8.57 -7.29
CA PRO A 31 -3.69 -7.84 -8.36
C PRO A 31 -5.21 -7.93 -8.21
N VAL A 32 -5.92 -6.86 -8.55
CA VAL A 32 -7.36 -6.93 -8.70
C VAL A 32 -7.68 -7.81 -9.91
N LYS A 33 -8.56 -8.80 -9.73
CA LYS A 33 -9.04 -9.62 -10.85
C LYS A 33 -10.12 -8.85 -11.61
N PRO A 34 -10.28 -9.08 -12.93
CA PRO A 34 -11.30 -8.41 -13.74
C PRO A 34 -12.70 -8.45 -13.16
N LEU A 35 -13.08 -9.58 -12.55
CA LEU A 35 -14.37 -9.80 -11.88
C LEU A 35 -14.65 -8.79 -10.74
N PHE A 36 -13.59 -8.28 -10.11
CA PHE A 36 -13.65 -7.32 -9.01
C PHE A 36 -13.18 -5.92 -9.44
N SER A 37 -12.90 -5.72 -10.73
CA SER A 37 -12.52 -4.43 -11.28
C SER A 37 -13.77 -3.62 -11.65
N SER A 38 -13.75 -2.31 -11.37
CA SER A 38 -14.88 -1.42 -11.70
C SER A 38 -15.16 -1.33 -13.20
N SER A 39 -14.22 -1.74 -14.06
CA SER A 39 -14.39 -1.79 -15.51
C SER A 39 -14.81 -3.17 -16.03
N GLY A 40 -14.71 -4.23 -15.22
CA GLY A 40 -14.97 -5.62 -15.62
C GLY A 40 -13.89 -6.24 -16.53
N VAL A 41 -12.94 -5.45 -17.03
CA VAL A 41 -11.90 -5.87 -18.00
C VAL A 41 -10.47 -5.65 -17.51
N TYR A 42 -10.25 -4.88 -16.44
CA TYR A 42 -8.89 -4.61 -15.96
C TYR A 42 -8.32 -5.83 -15.22
N ASN A 43 -7.16 -6.30 -15.68
CA ASN A 43 -6.38 -7.33 -15.02
C ASN A 43 -5.13 -6.68 -14.41
N GLY A 44 -5.02 -6.69 -13.09
CA GLY A 44 -3.87 -6.14 -12.36
C GLY A 44 -2.57 -6.93 -12.55
N GLY A 45 -2.61 -8.06 -13.25
CA GLY A 45 -1.46 -8.93 -13.50
C GLY A 45 -1.48 -10.20 -12.65
N ASN A 46 -0.31 -10.72 -12.34
CA ASN A 46 -0.14 -11.93 -11.54
C ASN A 46 0.23 -11.60 -10.09
N TYR A 47 -0.23 -12.43 -9.16
CA TYR A 47 0.23 -12.38 -7.78
C TYR A 47 1.76 -12.46 -7.74
N THR A 48 2.38 -11.59 -6.95
CA THR A 48 3.84 -11.56 -6.79
C THR A 48 4.18 -11.45 -5.31
N LYS A 49 5.17 -12.21 -4.85
CA LYS A 49 5.75 -12.07 -3.52
C LYS A 49 7.26 -11.91 -3.66
N LYS A 50 7.81 -10.84 -3.12
CA LYS A 50 9.24 -10.53 -3.17
C LYS A 50 9.79 -10.26 -1.80
N GLU A 51 10.99 -10.77 -1.55
CA GLU A 51 11.78 -10.38 -0.39
C GLU A 51 12.30 -8.95 -0.61
N ILE A 52 12.29 -8.13 0.45
CA ILE A 52 12.77 -6.77 0.42
C ILE A 52 13.85 -6.57 1.47
N SER A 53 14.84 -5.75 1.14
CA SER A 53 15.87 -5.34 2.08
C SER A 53 15.31 -4.40 3.15
N GLU A 54 15.99 -4.33 4.30
CA GLU A 54 15.66 -3.37 5.36
C GLU A 54 15.67 -1.92 4.84
N LYS A 55 16.58 -1.59 3.92
CA LYS A 55 16.63 -0.28 3.28
C LYS A 55 15.36 0.03 2.48
N GLN A 56 14.89 -0.92 1.69
CA GLN A 56 13.63 -0.78 0.94
C GLN A 56 12.44 -0.65 1.87
N TYR A 57 12.36 -1.48 2.91
CA TYR A 57 11.31 -1.41 3.93
C TYR A 57 11.29 -0.04 4.64
N ASN A 58 12.44 0.46 5.08
CA ASN A 58 12.56 1.75 5.75
C ASN A 58 12.18 2.91 4.82
N GLN A 59 12.57 2.85 3.55
CA GLN A 59 12.19 3.86 2.55
C GLN A 59 10.66 3.87 2.34
N LEU A 60 10.05 2.69 2.20
CA LEU A 60 8.60 2.58 1.98
C LEU A 60 7.79 3.05 3.18
N THR A 61 8.15 2.57 4.37
CA THR A 61 7.45 2.97 5.61
C THR A 61 7.61 4.46 5.88
N SER A 62 8.75 5.07 5.55
CA SER A 62 8.94 6.51 5.64
C SER A 62 7.94 7.27 4.76
N ILE A 63 7.82 6.89 3.47
CA ILE A 63 6.89 7.53 2.53
C ILE A 63 5.43 7.34 2.99
N LEU A 64 5.06 6.13 3.43
CA LEU A 64 3.73 5.84 3.97
C LEU A 64 3.42 6.69 5.20
N ASN A 65 4.37 6.81 6.13
CA ASN A 65 4.19 7.63 7.33
C ASN A 65 4.07 9.12 7.00
N VAL A 66 4.75 9.62 5.95
CA VAL A 66 4.56 10.99 5.44
C VAL A 66 3.14 11.16 4.91
N ALA A 67 2.67 10.24 4.07
CA ALA A 67 1.32 10.25 3.52
C ALA A 67 0.23 10.21 4.61
N ILE A 68 0.44 9.42 5.66
CA ILE A 68 -0.45 9.35 6.83
C ILE A 68 -0.50 10.67 7.61
N LYS A 69 0.61 11.42 7.66
CA LYS A 69 0.67 12.71 8.37
C LYS A 69 0.09 13.86 7.54
N ASP A 70 0.08 13.74 6.22
CA ASP A 70 -0.44 14.77 5.33
C ASP A 70 -1.97 14.74 5.22
N LYS A 71 -2.62 15.31 6.23
CA LYS A 71 -4.08 15.40 6.31
C LYS A 71 -4.72 16.24 5.19
N LYS A 72 -3.95 17.09 4.49
CA LYS A 72 -4.51 17.95 3.43
C LYS A 72 -4.96 17.13 2.22
N ASN A 73 -4.23 16.05 1.96
CA ASN A 73 -4.51 15.13 0.86
C ASN A 73 -5.38 13.94 1.27
N HIS A 74 -5.98 13.98 2.48
CA HIS A 74 -6.89 12.93 2.92
C HIS A 74 -8.32 13.22 2.49
N ILE A 75 -8.99 12.20 1.98
CA ILE A 75 -10.42 12.25 1.64
C ILE A 75 -11.21 11.32 2.56
N LYS A 76 -12.49 11.63 2.78
CA LYS A 76 -13.34 10.83 3.68
C LYS A 76 -13.81 9.53 3.06
N ASN A 77 -14.09 9.53 1.76
CA ASN A 77 -14.66 8.41 1.04
C ASN A 77 -13.74 8.03 -0.12
N ARG A 78 -13.60 6.72 -0.36
CA ARG A 78 -12.83 6.21 -1.49
C ARG A 78 -13.53 6.61 -2.80
N ILE A 79 -12.76 7.15 -3.73
CA ILE A 79 -13.21 7.47 -5.10
C ILE A 79 -12.32 6.73 -6.11
N LYS A 80 -12.71 6.72 -7.39
CA LYS A 80 -11.85 6.19 -8.45
C LYS A 80 -10.48 6.87 -8.40
N SER A 81 -9.42 6.10 -8.63
CA SER A 81 -8.04 6.59 -8.59
C SER A 81 -7.56 7.07 -7.22
N SER A 82 -8.30 6.87 -6.13
CA SER A 82 -7.78 7.16 -4.77
C SER A 82 -6.91 6.01 -4.27
N GLY A 83 -5.87 6.36 -3.51
CA GLY A 83 -5.05 5.39 -2.79
C GLY A 83 -5.59 5.18 -1.37
N MET A 84 -5.34 4.02 -0.76
CA MET A 84 -5.71 3.76 0.62
C MET A 84 -4.58 3.05 1.35
N ILE A 85 -4.18 3.61 2.49
CA ILE A 85 -3.21 3.01 3.40
C ILE A 85 -3.97 2.47 4.60
N VAL A 86 -3.78 1.20 4.91
CA VAL A 86 -4.27 0.55 6.12
C VAL A 86 -3.06 0.13 6.95
N VAL A 87 -3.01 0.58 8.19
CA VAL A 87 -1.95 0.24 9.14
C VAL A 87 -2.52 -0.66 10.21
N GLU A 88 -1.99 -1.87 10.31
CA GLU A 88 -2.31 -2.83 11.35
C GLU A 88 -1.18 -2.89 12.36
N GLU A 89 -1.48 -2.64 13.63
CA GLU A 89 -0.52 -2.72 14.73
C GLU A 89 -1.23 -3.16 16.03
N LYS A 90 -0.75 -4.24 16.67
CA LYS A 90 -1.27 -4.71 17.97
C LYS A 90 -2.79 -4.88 18.00
N ASN A 91 -3.35 -5.54 16.97
CA ASN A 91 -4.81 -5.73 16.76
C ASN A 91 -5.61 -4.43 16.60
N LYS A 92 -4.96 -3.30 16.30
CA LYS A 92 -5.62 -2.06 15.90
C LYS A 92 -5.36 -1.82 14.44
N GLU A 93 -6.41 -1.46 13.72
CA GLU A 93 -6.34 -1.08 12.32
C GLU A 93 -6.69 0.41 12.18
N LYS A 94 -5.95 1.12 11.33
CA LYS A 94 -6.27 2.49 10.93
C LYS A 94 -6.16 2.63 9.42
N ALA A 95 -7.22 3.14 8.81
CA ALA A 95 -7.26 3.43 7.39
C ALA A 95 -7.10 4.94 7.12
N TYR A 96 -6.39 5.25 6.04
CA TYR A 96 -6.13 6.60 5.54
C TYR A 96 -6.33 6.59 4.03
N ILE A 97 -7.24 7.42 3.53
CA ILE A 97 -7.56 7.48 2.10
C ILE A 97 -6.90 8.72 1.51
N LEU A 98 -6.07 8.52 0.49
CA LEU A 98 -5.35 9.57 -0.21
C LEU A 98 -6.12 10.03 -1.44
N SER A 99 -6.17 11.33 -1.68
CA SER A 99 -6.74 11.91 -2.90
C SER A 99 -6.02 11.39 -4.15
N PRO A 100 -6.71 11.29 -5.31
CA PRO A 100 -6.07 10.90 -6.57
C PRO A 100 -4.88 11.78 -6.96
N ASP A 101 -4.93 13.07 -6.60
CA ASP A 101 -3.94 14.08 -6.94
C ASP A 101 -2.80 14.19 -5.90
N SER A 102 -2.79 13.33 -4.89
CA SER A 102 -1.75 13.33 -3.85
C SER A 102 -0.38 12.97 -4.45
N LEU A 103 0.60 13.85 -4.23
CA LEU A 103 1.99 13.57 -4.59
C LEU A 103 2.55 12.37 -3.83
N GLU A 104 2.09 12.16 -2.59
CA GLU A 104 2.47 11.05 -1.74
C GLU A 104 1.95 9.73 -2.31
N LYS A 105 0.70 9.69 -2.79
CA LYS A 105 0.15 8.53 -3.52
C LYS A 105 1.06 8.15 -4.70
N LEU A 106 1.41 9.12 -5.55
CA LEU A 106 2.26 8.88 -6.72
C LEU A 106 3.63 8.33 -6.31
N LYS A 107 4.24 8.88 -5.26
CA LYS A 107 5.53 8.40 -4.73
C LYS A 107 5.43 6.96 -4.21
N ILE A 108 4.35 6.62 -3.51
CA ILE A 108 4.11 5.24 -3.01
C ILE A 108 3.98 4.27 -4.18
N GLU A 109 3.16 4.60 -5.19
CA GLU A 109 2.93 3.71 -6.32
C GLU A 109 4.20 3.50 -7.16
N ASN A 110 5.00 4.54 -7.38
CA ASN A 110 6.26 4.42 -8.12
C ASN A 110 7.25 3.49 -7.43
N ILE A 111 7.44 3.62 -6.10
CA ILE A 111 8.40 2.77 -5.39
C ILE A 111 7.93 1.32 -5.27
N LEU A 112 6.61 1.11 -5.09
CA LEU A 112 6.02 -0.22 -5.09
C LEU A 112 6.22 -0.91 -6.43
N HIS A 113 5.98 -0.19 -7.53
CA HIS A 113 6.18 -0.69 -8.87
C HIS A 113 7.67 -1.02 -9.14
N GLU A 114 8.60 -0.16 -8.70
CA GLU A 114 10.04 -0.41 -8.83
C GLU A 114 10.45 -1.69 -8.11
N ILE A 115 10.00 -1.91 -6.87
CA ILE A 115 10.34 -3.12 -6.10
C ILE A 115 9.74 -4.38 -6.71
N ILE A 116 8.51 -4.31 -7.23
CA ILE A 116 7.83 -5.49 -7.77
C ILE A 116 8.31 -5.83 -9.18
N SER A 117 8.65 -4.84 -10.00
CA SER A 117 9.07 -5.06 -11.39
C SER A 117 10.54 -5.43 -11.55
N ASN A 118 11.36 -5.18 -10.53
CA ASN A 118 12.81 -5.43 -10.53
C ASN A 118 13.12 -6.74 -9.81
#